data_AF-A0A9W6Z1C4-F1
#
_entry.id   AF-A0A9W6Z1C4-F1
#
_cell.length_a   1.000
_cell.length_b   1.000
_cell.length_c   1.000
_cell.angle_alpha   90.00
_cell.angle_beta   90.00
_cell.angle_gamma   90.00
#
_symmetry.space_group_name_H-M   'P 1'
#
loop_
_entity.id
_entity.type
_entity.pdbx_description
1 polymer ?
#
loop_
_entity_poly.entity_id
_entity_poly.type
_entity_poly.pdbx_seq_one_letter_code
_entity_poly.pdbx_strand_id
1 'polypeptide(L)'
;MIRAIQTTCKYNILKKFNSTLAVGAKINNVEELQKLFNKSTWNTNDLLQQASTIESTTEIDKSILTKLLNLTGLTTNITEEHERELISSLNEQLKFINQLHSIEITTDAKCSDKPQLTRLIDDLSTEDTLTYDELISDIENTKVDEQKGEVEDSWDATSLSNEAEDSYFIVKEGLIKKNKQ
;
A
#
# COMPACT_ATOMS: atom_id res chain seq x y z
N MET A 1 -48.47 25.10 30.87
CA MET A 1 -47.36 25.92 30.32
C MET A 1 -46.13 25.02 30.25
N ILE A 2 -45.95 24.29 29.14
CA ILE A 2 -44.84 23.35 28.96
C ILE A 2 -44.02 23.85 27.77
N ARG A 3 -42.76 24.21 28.00
CA ARG A 3 -41.82 24.66 26.96
C ARG A 3 -41.25 23.42 26.26
N ALA A 4 -41.44 23.33 24.94
CA ALA A 4 -40.71 22.40 24.10
C ALA A 4 -39.29 22.94 23.88
N ILE A 5 -38.28 22.14 24.22
CA ILE A 5 -36.89 22.39 23.85
C ILE A 5 -36.74 21.86 22.43
N GLN A 6 -36.65 22.76 21.45
CA GLN A 6 -36.24 22.41 20.10
C GLN A 6 -34.73 22.18 20.09
N THR A 7 -34.33 20.91 20.13
CA THR A 7 -32.95 20.52 19.87
C THR A 7 -32.70 20.62 18.37
N THR A 8 -32.11 21.72 17.91
CA THR A 8 -31.64 21.84 16.53
C THR A 8 -30.42 20.93 16.33
N CYS A 9 -30.61 19.78 15.68
CA CYS A 9 -29.51 19.01 15.12
C CYS A 9 -28.88 19.83 13.99
N LYS A 10 -27.69 20.37 14.23
CA LYS A 10 -26.82 20.88 13.17
C LYS A 10 -26.37 19.69 12.35
N TYR A 11 -26.94 19.53 11.16
CA TYR A 11 -26.45 18.60 10.15
C TYR A 11 -25.13 19.16 9.61
N ASN A 12 -24.00 18.56 9.98
CA ASN A 12 -22.77 18.74 9.22
C ASN A 12 -23.00 18.07 7.87
N ILE A 13 -23.07 18.88 6.82
CA ILE A 13 -23.18 18.42 5.44
C ILE A 13 -21.82 17.83 5.06
N LEU A 14 -21.60 16.55 5.39
CA LEU A 14 -20.61 15.75 4.68
C LEU A 14 -21.13 15.60 3.25
N LYS A 15 -20.61 16.44 2.35
CA LYS A 15 -20.93 16.39 0.92
C LYS A 15 -20.37 15.07 0.38
N LYS A 16 -21.25 14.10 0.19
CA LYS A 16 -20.93 12.81 -0.41
C LYS A 16 -20.32 13.03 -1.80
N PHE A 17 -19.15 12.45 -2.03
CA PHE A 17 -18.52 12.35 -3.33
C PHE A 17 -19.32 11.33 -4.15
N ASN A 18 -19.94 11.76 -5.25
CA ASN A 18 -20.62 10.86 -6.16
C ASN A 18 -19.60 10.43 -7.22
N SER A 19 -18.82 9.39 -6.95
CA SER A 19 -17.79 8.82 -7.84
C SER A 19 -18.40 7.98 -8.96
N THR A 20 -19.53 8.37 -9.52
CA THR A 20 -20.01 7.72 -10.74
C THR A 20 -19.19 8.26 -11.91
N LEU A 21 -18.35 7.40 -12.48
CA LEU A 21 -17.61 7.68 -13.71
C LEU A 21 -18.64 8.03 -14.80
N ALA A 22 -18.76 9.33 -15.09
CA ALA A 22 -19.70 9.85 -16.07
C ALA A 22 -18.93 10.60 -17.16
N VAL A 23 -19.08 10.15 -18.40
CA VAL A 23 -18.60 10.90 -19.56
C VAL A 23 -19.57 12.05 -19.80
N GLY A 24 -19.07 13.29 -19.71
CA GLY A 24 -19.86 14.49 -19.97
C GLY A 24 -20.26 14.64 -21.44
N ALA A 25 -21.21 15.53 -21.72
CA ALA A 25 -21.60 15.84 -23.09
C ALA A 25 -20.45 16.49 -23.89
N LYS A 26 -20.46 16.31 -25.21
CA LYS A 26 -19.48 16.93 -26.12
C LYS A 26 -19.54 18.45 -26.01
N ILE A 27 -18.37 19.07 -25.83
CA ILE A 27 -18.19 20.54 -25.84
C ILE A 27 -18.16 21.02 -27.29
N ASN A 28 -18.98 22.01 -27.63
CA ASN A 28 -19.15 22.47 -29.02
C ASN A 28 -18.49 23.82 -29.31
N ASN A 29 -18.20 24.64 -28.30
CA ASN A 29 -17.61 25.97 -28.47
C ASN A 29 -16.68 26.35 -27.31
N VAL A 30 -15.87 27.41 -27.51
CA VAL A 30 -14.88 27.89 -26.54
C VAL A 30 -15.54 28.46 -25.28
N GLU A 31 -16.76 29.00 -25.40
CA GLU A 31 -17.52 29.55 -24.28
C GLU A 31 -18.00 28.46 -23.31
N GLU A 32 -18.42 27.31 -23.83
CA GLU A 32 -18.73 26.10 -23.04
C GLU A 32 -17.48 25.55 -22.34
N LEU A 33 -16.32 25.60 -22.99
CA LEU A 33 -15.05 25.21 -22.39
C LEU A 33 -14.67 26.15 -21.22
N GLN A 34 -14.78 27.46 -21.42
CA GLN A 34 -14.52 28.44 -20.35
C GLN A 34 -15.49 28.27 -19.18
N LYS A 35 -16.78 28.03 -19.47
CA LYS A 35 -17.78 27.72 -18.42
C LYS A 35 -17.44 26.45 -17.65
N LEU A 36 -16.85 25.44 -18.28
CA LEU A 36 -16.41 24.22 -17.59
C LEU A 36 -15.30 24.51 -16.58
N PHE A 37 -14.25 25.22 -16.99
CA PHE A 37 -13.14 25.56 -16.10
C PHE A 37 -13.48 26.61 -15.03
N ASN A 38 -14.46 27.48 -15.31
CA ASN A 38 -14.95 28.47 -14.35
C ASN A 38 -15.98 27.90 -13.36
N LYS A 39 -16.38 26.62 -13.48
CA LYS A 39 -17.16 25.98 -12.42
C LYS A 39 -16.30 25.91 -11.17
N SER A 40 -16.87 26.34 -10.05
CA SER A 40 -16.27 26.13 -8.73
C SER A 40 -16.28 24.63 -8.42
N THR A 41 -15.22 23.96 -8.83
CA THR A 41 -14.88 22.61 -8.41
C THR A 41 -13.81 22.69 -7.34
N TRP A 42 -13.75 21.66 -6.50
CA TRP A 42 -12.75 21.60 -5.44
C TRP A 42 -11.38 21.42 -6.08
N ASN A 43 -10.37 22.10 -5.54
CA ASN A 43 -8.99 21.76 -5.83
C ASN A 43 -8.69 20.44 -5.10
N THR A 44 -7.90 19.55 -5.73
CA THR A 44 -7.42 18.33 -5.08
C THR A 44 -6.65 18.64 -3.80
N ASN A 45 -5.97 19.79 -3.73
CA ASN A 45 -5.27 20.25 -2.53
C ASN A 45 -6.23 20.54 -1.36
N ASP A 46 -7.44 21.02 -1.63
CA ASP A 46 -8.44 21.33 -0.59
C ASP A 46 -9.02 20.04 0.01
N LEU A 47 -9.08 18.96 -0.79
CA LEU A 47 -9.50 17.65 -0.34
C LEU A 47 -8.51 17.04 0.67
N LEU A 48 -7.21 17.22 0.42
CA LEU A 48 -6.14 16.71 1.29
C LEU A 48 -6.08 17.44 2.63
N GLN A 49 -6.49 18.72 2.69
CA GLN A 49 -6.44 19.55 3.91
C GLN A 49 -7.61 19.30 4.87
N GLN A 50 -8.74 18.76 4.42
CA GLN A 50 -9.89 18.53 5.30
C GLN A 50 -9.78 17.20 6.07
N ALA A 51 -9.03 16.25 5.52
CA ALA A 51 -8.79 14.94 6.11
C ALA A 51 -7.75 14.94 7.25
N SER A 52 -6.97 16.01 7.42
CA SER A 52 -6.01 16.13 8.54
C SER A 52 -6.65 16.28 9.93
N THR A 53 -7.98 16.38 10.00
CA THR A 53 -8.75 16.42 11.25
C THR A 53 -9.11 15.02 11.77
N ILE A 54 -8.80 13.96 11.01
CA ILE A 54 -8.99 12.58 11.43
C ILE A 54 -7.87 12.26 12.43
N GLU A 55 -8.22 12.08 13.70
CA GLU A 55 -7.28 11.63 14.73
C GLU A 55 -6.67 10.29 14.30
N SER A 56 -5.40 10.29 13.92
CA SER A 56 -4.65 9.06 13.68
C SER A 56 -4.48 8.34 15.01
N THR A 57 -4.99 7.11 15.12
CA THR A 57 -4.90 6.30 16.34
C THR A 57 -3.47 5.81 16.63
N THR A 58 -2.56 5.92 15.66
CA THR A 58 -1.16 5.49 15.79
C THR A 58 -0.22 6.61 15.36
N GLU A 59 0.59 7.08 16.30
CA GLU A 59 1.72 7.98 16.06
C GLU A 59 3.01 7.16 16.15
N ILE A 60 3.95 7.40 15.22
CA ILE A 60 5.27 6.78 15.24
C ILE A 60 6.07 7.43 16.36
N ASP A 61 6.51 6.62 17.30
CA ASP A 61 7.45 7.00 18.34
C ASP A 61 8.84 6.36 18.09
N LYS A 62 9.80 6.67 18.96
CA LYS A 62 11.16 6.11 18.91
C LYS A 62 11.17 4.58 18.96
N SER A 63 10.27 3.97 19.74
CA SER A 63 10.18 2.52 19.90
C SER A 63 9.74 1.85 18.61
N ILE A 64 8.71 2.39 17.95
CA ILE A 64 8.21 1.92 16.67
C ILE A 64 9.24 2.14 15.57
N LEU A 65 9.90 3.30 15.52
CA LEU A 65 10.97 3.54 14.56
C LEU A 65 12.11 2.53 14.71
N THR A 66 12.56 2.26 15.95
CA THR A 66 13.61 1.26 16.22
C THR A 66 13.19 -0.13 15.73
N LYS A 67 11.94 -0.54 15.97
CA LYS A 67 11.41 -1.81 15.47
C LYS A 67 11.38 -1.86 13.95
N LEU A 68 10.97 -0.77 13.30
CA LEU A 68 10.91 -0.69 11.85
C LEU A 68 12.30 -0.81 11.22
N LEU A 69 13.30 -0.12 11.77
CA LEU A 69 14.69 -0.19 11.32
C LEU A 69 15.24 -1.63 11.45
N ASN A 70 14.92 -2.32 12.54
CA ASN A 70 15.32 -3.73 12.70
C ASN A 70 14.65 -4.65 11.68
N LEU A 71 13.36 -4.44 11.36
CA LEU A 71 12.64 -5.25 10.38
C LEU A 71 13.16 -5.06 8.96
N THR A 72 13.64 -3.85 8.62
CA THR A 72 14.18 -3.53 7.30
C THR A 72 15.68 -3.83 7.18
N GLY A 73 16.33 -4.31 8.25
CA GLY A 73 17.77 -4.57 8.27
C GLY A 73 18.62 -3.29 8.24
N LEU A 74 18.04 -2.15 8.64
CA LEU A 74 18.72 -0.86 8.71
C LEU A 74 19.38 -0.64 10.09
N THR A 75 20.40 0.21 10.13
CA THR A 75 21.09 0.56 11.39
C THR A 75 20.15 1.31 12.33
N THR A 76 20.17 0.93 13.61
CA THR A 76 19.48 1.64 14.69
C THR A 76 20.36 2.68 15.37
N ASN A 77 21.67 2.69 15.08
CA ASN A 77 22.60 3.69 15.57
C ASN A 77 22.56 4.92 14.65
N ILE A 78 21.61 5.81 14.90
CA ILE A 78 21.41 7.06 14.16
C ILE A 78 21.48 8.25 15.13
N THR A 79 21.78 9.42 14.59
CA THR A 79 21.81 10.66 15.40
C THR A 79 20.39 11.02 15.85
N GLU A 80 20.27 11.71 16.99
CA GLU A 80 18.96 12.16 17.49
C GLU A 80 18.24 13.11 16.51
N GLU A 81 19.01 13.88 15.74
CA GLU A 81 18.46 14.74 14.69
C GLU A 81 17.79 13.90 13.59
N HIS A 82 18.50 12.90 13.07
CA HIS A 82 17.96 12.03 12.04
C HIS A 82 16.80 11.17 12.54
N GLU A 83 16.83 10.74 13.80
CA GLU A 83 15.71 10.05 14.44
C GLU A 83 14.45 10.93 14.44
N ARG A 84 14.57 12.21 14.80
CA ARG A 84 13.44 13.17 14.78
C ARG A 84 12.91 13.41 13.37
N GLU A 85 13.80 13.55 12.39
CA GLU A 85 13.43 13.71 10.97
C GLU A 85 12.61 12.50 10.49
N LEU A 86 13.11 11.29 10.72
CA LEU A 86 12.42 10.04 10.32
C LEU A 86 11.06 9.91 11.00
N ILE A 87 10.97 10.19 12.30
CA ILE A 87 9.70 10.18 13.02
C ILE A 87 8.71 11.18 12.40
N SER A 88 9.15 12.41 12.10
CA SER A 88 8.30 13.44 11.50
C SER A 88 7.79 13.00 10.13
N SER A 89 8.70 12.56 9.25
CA SER A 89 8.36 12.14 7.89
C SER A 89 7.44 10.91 7.87
N LEU A 90 7.68 9.91 8.72
CA LEU A 90 6.82 8.73 8.79
C LEU A 90 5.42 9.08 9.31
N ASN A 91 5.31 10.00 10.28
CA ASN A 91 4.02 10.49 10.76
C ASN A 91 3.27 11.27 9.69
N GLU A 92 3.95 12.07 8.87
CA GLU A 92 3.33 12.76 7.72
C GLU A 92 2.80 11.76 6.68
N GLN A 93 3.61 10.73 6.36
CA GLN A 93 3.21 9.65 5.45
C GLN A 93 1.99 8.89 5.99
N LEU A 94 1.97 8.55 7.27
CA LEU A 94 0.81 7.89 7.89
C LEU A 94 -0.43 8.79 7.87
N LYS A 95 -0.30 10.08 8.16
CA LYS A 95 -1.42 11.02 8.09
C LYS A 95 -2.02 11.06 6.68
N PHE A 96 -1.17 11.02 5.66
CA PHE A 96 -1.61 10.96 4.26
C PHE A 96 -2.32 9.64 3.94
N ILE A 97 -1.75 8.49 4.32
CA ILE A 97 -2.33 7.17 4.03
C ILE A 97 -3.64 6.96 4.80
N ASN A 98 -3.72 7.41 6.06
CA ASN A 98 -4.91 7.28 6.90
C ASN A 98 -6.14 7.98 6.32
N GLN A 99 -5.97 8.88 5.35
CA GLN A 99 -7.09 9.47 4.59
C GLN A 99 -7.91 8.40 3.88
N LEU A 100 -7.27 7.31 3.44
CA LEU A 100 -7.93 6.18 2.77
C LEU A 100 -8.94 5.48 3.69
N HIS A 101 -8.75 5.50 5.01
CA HIS A 101 -9.69 4.89 5.95
C HIS A 101 -11.05 5.61 6.01
N SER A 102 -11.11 6.86 5.57
CA SER A 102 -12.36 7.64 5.55
C SER A 102 -13.20 7.43 4.28
N ILE A 103 -12.65 6.72 3.28
CA ILE A 103 -13.31 6.52 2.00
C ILE A 103 -14.28 5.35 2.12
N GLU A 104 -15.57 5.61 1.91
CA GLU A 104 -16.58 4.57 1.79
C GLU A 104 -16.29 3.74 0.54
N ILE A 105 -15.98 2.44 0.73
CA ILE A 105 -15.84 1.50 -0.38
C ILE A 105 -17.24 1.18 -0.89
N THR A 106 -17.63 1.76 -2.03
CA THR A 106 -18.87 1.39 -2.71
C THR A 106 -18.70 -0.02 -3.28
N THR A 107 -19.23 -1.02 -2.60
CA THR A 107 -19.47 -2.33 -3.18
C THR A 107 -20.57 -2.16 -4.23
N ASP A 108 -20.18 -1.89 -5.47
CA ASP A 108 -21.09 -2.01 -6.60
C ASP A 108 -21.69 -3.42 -6.54
N ALA A 109 -23.01 -3.55 -6.58
CA ALA A 109 -23.74 -4.83 -6.49
C ALA A 109 -23.42 -5.86 -7.61
N LYS A 110 -22.37 -5.61 -8.39
CA LYS A 110 -21.77 -6.51 -9.39
C LYS A 110 -20.35 -6.96 -9.04
N CYS A 111 -19.72 -6.39 -8.00
CA CYS A 111 -18.51 -6.88 -7.37
C CYS A 111 -18.92 -7.49 -6.03
N SER A 112 -18.71 -8.80 -5.91
CA SER A 112 -19.15 -9.67 -4.81
C SER A 112 -19.06 -9.07 -3.41
N ASP A 113 -19.95 -9.54 -2.51
CA ASP A 113 -20.04 -9.29 -1.06
C ASP A 113 -18.79 -9.66 -0.22
N LYS A 114 -17.62 -9.75 -0.84
CA LYS A 114 -16.35 -10.00 -0.19
C LYS A 114 -15.45 -8.81 -0.48
N PRO A 115 -14.79 -8.22 0.54
CA PRO A 115 -13.72 -7.28 0.28
C PRO A 115 -12.79 -7.98 -0.70
N GLN A 116 -12.53 -7.36 -1.86
CA GLN A 116 -11.42 -7.75 -2.71
C GLN A 116 -10.15 -7.49 -1.89
N LEU A 117 -9.87 -8.40 -0.95
CA LEU A 117 -8.53 -8.68 -0.53
C LEU A 117 -7.84 -8.95 -1.85
N THR A 118 -6.98 -8.03 -2.27
CA THR A 118 -6.09 -8.18 -3.42
C THR A 118 -5.07 -9.25 -3.04
N ARG A 119 -5.55 -10.47 -2.76
CA ARG A 119 -4.71 -11.64 -2.73
C ARG A 119 -4.26 -11.81 -4.17
N LEU A 120 -2.95 -11.95 -4.38
CA LEU A 120 -2.38 -12.19 -5.71
C LEU A 120 -3.00 -13.43 -6.39
N ILE A 121 -3.64 -14.30 -5.62
CA ILE A 121 -4.46 -15.43 -6.08
C ILE A 121 -5.82 -15.28 -5.41
N ASP A 122 -6.87 -14.97 -6.17
CA ASP A 122 -8.23 -14.96 -5.66
C ASP A 122 -8.77 -16.40 -5.64
N ASP A 123 -9.12 -16.91 -4.45
CA ASP A 123 -9.72 -18.24 -4.28
C ASP A 123 -11.09 -18.37 -5.00
N LEU A 124 -11.64 -17.25 -5.50
CA LEU A 124 -12.89 -17.16 -6.24
C LEU A 124 -12.69 -17.10 -7.77
N SER A 125 -11.46 -16.90 -8.24
CA SER A 125 -11.17 -16.92 -9.67
C SER A 125 -11.23 -18.35 -10.17
N THR A 126 -12.23 -18.64 -11.00
CA THR A 126 -12.25 -19.87 -11.82
C THR A 126 -11.44 -19.72 -13.11
N GLU A 127 -10.98 -18.50 -13.40
CA GLU A 127 -10.02 -18.23 -14.47
C GLU A 127 -8.63 -18.55 -13.90
N ASP A 128 -7.88 -19.39 -14.61
CA ASP A 128 -6.53 -19.86 -14.24
C ASP A 128 -6.42 -20.85 -13.06
N THR A 129 -7.50 -21.60 -12.76
CA THR A 129 -7.38 -22.75 -11.83
C THR A 129 -6.63 -23.89 -12.49
N LEU A 130 -5.44 -24.22 -11.96
CA LEU A 130 -4.64 -25.36 -12.40
C LEU A 130 -5.43 -26.67 -12.27
N THR A 131 -5.74 -27.28 -13.40
CA THR A 131 -6.43 -28.58 -13.43
C THR A 131 -5.46 -29.73 -13.18
N TYR A 132 -5.99 -30.90 -12.86
CA TYR A 132 -5.17 -32.10 -12.67
C TYR A 132 -4.40 -32.47 -13.95
N ASP A 133 -5.04 -32.42 -15.11
CA ASP A 133 -4.39 -32.78 -16.37
C ASP A 133 -3.29 -31.77 -16.76
N GLU A 134 -3.51 -30.47 -16.51
CA GLU A 134 -2.49 -29.43 -16.69
C GLU A 134 -1.31 -29.65 -15.74
N LEU A 135 -1.56 -29.96 -14.46
CA LEU A 135 -0.51 -30.26 -13.49
C LEU A 135 0.33 -31.46 -13.92
N ILE A 136 -0.30 -32.56 -14.35
CA ILE A 136 0.42 -33.75 -14.82
C ILE A 136 1.22 -33.42 -16.08
N SER A 137 0.61 -32.68 -17.03
CA SER A 137 1.29 -32.20 -18.23
C SER A 137 2.50 -31.33 -17.90
N ASP A 138 2.40 -30.41 -16.93
CA ASP A 138 3.51 -29.55 -16.52
C ASP A 138 4.66 -30.35 -15.90
N ILE A 139 4.35 -31.35 -15.06
CA ILE A 139 5.35 -32.26 -14.48
C ILE A 139 6.07 -33.03 -15.60
N GLU A 140 5.33 -33.60 -16.55
CA GLU A 140 5.90 -34.37 -17.66
C GLU A 140 6.76 -33.50 -18.61
N ASN A 141 6.39 -32.23 -18.77
CA ASN A 141 7.10 -31.29 -19.63
C ASN A 141 8.18 -30.47 -18.92
N THR A 142 8.31 -30.61 -17.59
CA THR A 142 9.36 -29.94 -16.81
C THR A 142 10.73 -30.45 -17.26
N LYS A 143 11.57 -29.54 -17.73
CA LYS A 143 12.93 -29.82 -18.23
C LYS A 143 13.89 -28.79 -17.67
N VAL A 144 15.13 -29.23 -17.48
CA VAL A 144 16.23 -28.36 -17.07
C VAL A 144 16.47 -27.30 -18.15
N ASP A 145 16.44 -26.03 -17.77
CA ASP A 145 16.66 -24.89 -18.64
C ASP A 145 18.08 -24.31 -18.43
N GLU A 146 18.93 -24.45 -19.44
CA GLU A 146 20.31 -23.95 -19.45
C GLU A 146 20.37 -22.42 -19.30
N GLN A 147 19.39 -21.69 -19.86
CA GLN A 147 19.38 -20.23 -19.80
C GLN A 147 19.05 -19.69 -18.41
N LYS A 148 18.46 -20.52 -17.55
CA LYS A 148 18.16 -20.18 -16.14
C LYS A 148 19.26 -20.62 -15.19
N GLY A 149 20.33 -21.25 -15.68
CA GLY A 149 21.40 -21.79 -14.83
C GLY A 149 20.94 -22.97 -13.97
N GLU A 150 19.94 -23.75 -14.43
CA GLU A 150 19.42 -24.93 -13.73
C GLU A 150 20.30 -26.17 -13.92
N VAL A 151 21.20 -26.15 -14.92
CA VAL A 151 22.17 -27.21 -15.16
C VAL A 151 23.25 -27.14 -14.09
N GLU A 152 23.52 -28.26 -13.40
CA GLU A 152 24.57 -28.35 -12.39
C GLU A 152 25.94 -27.97 -12.99
N ASP A 153 26.73 -27.21 -12.24
CA ASP A 153 28.03 -26.67 -12.65
C ASP A 153 28.01 -25.78 -13.91
N SER A 154 26.83 -25.33 -14.38
CA SER A 154 26.72 -24.40 -15.53
C SER A 154 27.19 -22.99 -15.23
N TRP A 155 27.19 -22.60 -13.95
CA TRP A 155 27.69 -21.32 -13.48
C TRP A 155 28.19 -21.43 -12.03
N ASP A 156 29.13 -20.56 -11.66
CA ASP A 156 29.59 -20.43 -10.28
C ASP A 156 28.64 -19.50 -9.51
N ALA A 157 27.83 -20.11 -8.63
CA ALA A 157 26.87 -19.43 -7.77
C ALA A 157 27.49 -18.36 -6.86
N THR A 158 28.79 -18.47 -6.57
CA THR A 158 29.50 -17.58 -5.64
C THR A 158 30.30 -16.49 -6.33
N SER A 159 30.47 -16.55 -7.65
CA SER A 159 31.32 -15.65 -8.44
C SER A 159 30.99 -14.16 -8.32
N LEU A 160 29.73 -13.82 -8.05
CA LEU A 160 29.25 -12.44 -7.92
C LEU A 160 29.24 -11.93 -6.47
N SER A 161 29.62 -12.77 -5.51
CA SER A 161 29.65 -12.38 -4.10
C SER A 161 30.92 -11.58 -3.78
N ASN A 162 30.81 -10.64 -2.83
CA ASN A 162 31.97 -9.89 -2.35
C ASN A 162 32.92 -10.75 -1.51
N GLU A 163 32.39 -11.77 -0.82
CA GLU A 163 33.12 -12.68 0.06
C GLU A 163 32.55 -14.10 -0.09
N ALA A 164 33.39 -15.04 -0.54
CA ALA A 164 33.10 -16.46 -0.60
C ALA A 164 34.38 -17.27 -0.28
N GLU A 165 34.19 -18.47 0.25
CA GLU A 165 35.26 -19.43 0.55
C GLU A 165 34.76 -20.83 0.22
N ASP A 166 35.53 -21.60 -0.55
CA ASP A 166 35.23 -22.98 -0.94
C ASP A 166 33.79 -23.23 -1.43
N SER A 167 33.27 -22.36 -2.29
CA SER A 167 31.89 -22.39 -2.83
C SER A 167 30.78 -22.11 -1.81
N TYR A 168 31.12 -21.53 -0.64
CA TYR A 168 30.17 -21.05 0.35
C TYR A 168 30.14 -19.52 0.40
N PHE A 169 28.95 -18.96 0.61
CA PHE A 169 28.78 -17.54 0.94
C PHE A 169 29.23 -17.29 2.38
N ILE A 170 30.05 -16.27 2.58
CA ILE A 170 30.53 -15.89 3.92
C ILE A 170 29.57 -14.88 4.55
N VAL A 171 29.06 -15.21 5.73
CA VAL A 171 28.31 -14.27 6.59
C VAL A 171 29.08 -14.07 7.88
N LYS A 172 29.61 -12.86 8.08
CA LYS A 172 30.36 -12.51 9.29
C LYS A 172 29.44 -12.47 10.51
N GLU A 173 29.75 -13.27 11.52
CA GLU A 173 29.02 -13.29 12.80
C GLU A 173 29.31 -12.00 13.60
N GLY A 174 28.57 -10.93 13.30
CA GLY A 174 28.54 -9.67 14.05
C GLY A 174 27.13 -9.16 14.36
N LEU A 175 26.10 -9.81 13.82
CA LEU A 175 24.70 -9.37 13.89
C LEU A 175 23.88 -10.05 15.01
N ILE A 176 24.39 -11.07 15.71
CA ILE A 176 23.59 -11.83 16.71
C ILE A 176 24.42 -12.25 17.94
N LYS A 177 24.82 -11.32 18.82
CA LYS A 177 25.20 -11.66 20.21
C LYS A 177 24.81 -10.55 21.20
N LYS A 178 23.51 -10.32 21.39
CA LYS A 178 23.02 -9.52 22.54
C LYS A 178 21.78 -10.07 23.27
N ASN A 179 21.39 -11.33 23.07
CA ASN A 179 20.30 -11.95 23.85
C ASN A 179 20.56 -13.45 24.13
N LYS A 180 21.66 -13.76 24.82
CA LYS A 180 21.78 -15.00 25.61
C LYS A 180 22.07 -14.58 27.06
N GLN A 181 21.01 -14.38 27.83
CA GLN A 181 21.00 -14.53 29.28
C GLN A 181 19.98 -15.61 29.62
#